data_AF-A0A4R8ZTU2-F1
#
_entry.id   AF-A0A4R8ZTU2-F1
#
_cell.length_a   1.000
_cell.length_b   1.000
_cell.length_c   1.000
_cell.angle_alpha   90.00
_cell.angle_beta   90.00
_cell.angle_gamma   90.00
#
_symmetry.space_group_name_H-M   'P 1'
#
loop_
_entity.id
_entity.type
_entity.pdbx_description
1 polymer ?
#
loop_
_entity_poly.entity_id
_entity_poly.type
_entity_poly.pdbx_seq_one_letter_code
_entity_poly.pdbx_strand_id
1 'polypeptide(L)'
;MMPAFSPRTTFALVLVLASLGSLTACSSGSATDAPISVDQLVARTADTPVSVAGLLYQDSTGTRLCGAVMESFPVQCGKPWAELVGLDIDTITGTTTDQGITWKEGVVLSVQRADNGSFTVLSTEAPSDY
;
A
#
# COMPACT_ATOMS: atom_id res chain seq x y z
N MET A 1 -3.57 -50.70 -42.32
CA MET A 1 -4.91 -50.06 -42.22
C MET A 1 -4.74 -48.56 -42.40
N MET A 2 -5.19 -48.03 -43.54
CA MET A 2 -5.55 -46.61 -43.69
C MET A 2 -7.00 -46.46 -43.18
N PRO A 3 -7.45 -45.26 -42.75
CA PRO A 3 -7.84 -44.24 -43.72
C PRO A 3 -7.29 -42.84 -43.42
N ALA A 4 -7.01 -42.15 -44.52
CA ALA A 4 -6.92 -40.71 -44.64
C ALA A 4 -8.31 -40.08 -44.49
N PHE A 5 -8.42 -38.92 -43.85
CA PHE A 5 -9.45 -37.93 -44.15
C PHE A 5 -8.94 -36.53 -43.84
N SER A 6 -8.77 -35.75 -44.91
CA SER A 6 -8.55 -34.31 -44.90
C SER A 6 -9.91 -33.62 -45.09
N PRO A 7 -10.20 -32.55 -44.35
CA PRO A 7 -10.98 -31.46 -44.89
C PRO A 7 -10.12 -30.20 -44.98
N ARG A 8 -9.94 -29.76 -46.24
CA ARG A 8 -9.64 -28.39 -46.62
C ARG A 8 -10.65 -27.46 -45.95
N THR A 9 -10.17 -26.48 -45.19
CA THR A 9 -10.95 -25.25 -45.01
C THR A 9 -10.02 -24.05 -45.08
N THR A 10 -9.87 -23.57 -46.31
CA THR A 10 -9.46 -22.20 -46.62
C THR A 10 -10.44 -21.24 -45.95
N PHE A 11 -9.98 -20.44 -45.00
CA PHE A 11 -10.59 -19.15 -44.71
C PHE A 11 -9.48 -18.11 -44.62
N ALA A 12 -9.12 -17.59 -45.79
CA ALA A 12 -8.51 -16.27 -45.88
C ALA A 12 -9.64 -15.24 -45.75
N LEU A 13 -9.70 -14.55 -44.62
CA LEU A 13 -10.35 -13.25 -44.54
C LEU A 13 -9.33 -12.28 -43.94
N VAL A 14 -8.55 -11.69 -44.83
CA VAL A 14 -7.72 -10.51 -44.55
C VAL A 14 -8.69 -9.34 -44.46
N LEU A 15 -8.97 -8.90 -43.23
CA LEU A 15 -9.71 -7.67 -42.98
C LEU A 15 -8.70 -6.59 -42.57
N VAL A 16 -8.21 -5.84 -43.56
CA VAL A 16 -7.43 -4.62 -43.35
C VAL A 16 -8.39 -3.54 -42.88
N LEU A 17 -8.44 -3.31 -41.57
CA LEU A 17 -8.98 -2.08 -40.99
C LEU A 17 -7.81 -1.19 -40.62
N ALA A 18 -7.48 -0.28 -41.53
CA ALA A 18 -6.69 0.90 -41.23
C ALA A 18 -7.55 1.85 -40.38
N SER A 19 -7.61 1.63 -39.07
CA SER A 19 -8.03 2.67 -38.14
C SER A 19 -6.81 3.49 -37.76
N LEU A 20 -6.81 4.77 -38.13
CA LEU A 20 -6.00 5.79 -37.49
C LEU A 20 -6.46 5.87 -36.02
N GLY A 21 -5.94 4.96 -35.20
CA GLY A 21 -6.04 5.06 -33.75
C GLY A 21 -5.13 6.19 -33.33
N SER A 22 -5.70 7.37 -33.12
CA SER A 22 -5.09 8.37 -32.25
C SER A 22 -4.58 7.64 -31.02
N LEU A 23 -3.26 7.64 -30.83
CA LEU A 23 -2.63 7.21 -29.59
C LEU A 23 -3.07 8.21 -28.53
N THR A 24 -4.29 8.04 -28.03
CA THR A 24 -4.73 8.63 -26.77
C THR A 24 -3.81 8.00 -25.75
N ALA A 25 -2.72 8.71 -25.47
CA ALA A 25 -1.95 8.48 -24.28
C ALA A 25 -2.97 8.52 -23.14
N CYS A 26 -3.32 7.36 -22.59
CA CYS A 26 -3.72 7.30 -21.20
C CYS A 26 -2.52 7.85 -20.45
N SER A 27 -2.56 9.15 -20.21
CA SER A 27 -1.95 9.72 -19.03
C SER A 27 -2.65 8.98 -17.89
N SER A 28 -2.07 7.85 -17.48
CA SER A 28 -2.25 7.31 -16.15
C SER A 28 -1.62 8.32 -15.22
N GLY A 29 -2.23 9.49 -15.12
CA GLY A 29 -2.07 10.33 -13.96
C GLY A 29 -2.49 9.44 -12.83
N SER A 30 -1.50 8.91 -12.11
CA SER A 30 -1.73 8.28 -10.83
C SER A 30 -2.57 9.29 -10.07
N ALA A 31 -3.87 9.02 -9.97
CA ALA A 31 -4.67 9.62 -8.93
C ALA A 31 -3.89 9.29 -7.67
N THR A 32 -3.26 10.28 -7.07
CA THR A 32 -2.68 10.14 -5.75
C THR A 32 -3.86 9.82 -4.86
N ASP A 33 -4.15 8.53 -4.74
CA ASP A 33 -5.29 8.05 -3.96
C ASP A 33 -5.00 8.51 -2.54
N ALA A 34 -5.96 9.21 -1.94
CA ALA A 34 -5.77 9.75 -0.60
C ALA A 34 -5.37 8.62 0.36
N PRO A 35 -4.48 8.87 1.34
CA PRO A 35 -4.09 7.84 2.30
C PRO A 35 -5.32 7.21 2.96
N ILE A 36 -5.36 5.88 3.02
CA ILE A 36 -6.44 5.16 3.71
C ILE A 36 -6.19 5.16 5.22
N SER A 37 -7.21 4.86 6.01
CA SER A 37 -7.06 4.68 7.45
C SER A 37 -6.46 3.31 7.80
N VAL A 38 -5.93 3.16 9.02
CA VAL A 38 -5.48 1.86 9.54
C VAL A 38 -6.61 0.84 9.62
N ASP A 39 -7.84 1.26 9.91
CA ASP A 39 -9.02 0.39 9.89
C ASP A 39 -9.26 -0.21 8.50
N GLN A 40 -9.19 0.63 7.46
CA GLN A 40 -9.28 0.19 6.07
C GLN A 40 -8.11 -0.72 5.69
N LEU A 41 -6.89 -0.43 6.18
CA LEU A 41 -5.71 -1.26 5.92
C LEU A 41 -5.87 -2.67 6.48
N VAL A 42 -6.31 -2.83 7.73
CA VAL A 42 -6.43 -4.16 8.34
C VAL A 42 -7.55 -4.99 7.70
N ALA A 43 -8.61 -4.33 7.22
CA ALA A 43 -9.72 -4.96 6.50
C ALA A 43 -9.39 -5.30 5.03
N ARG A 44 -8.33 -4.69 4.46
CA ARG A 44 -7.93 -4.85 3.06
C ARG A 44 -7.33 -6.23 2.81
N THR A 45 -7.79 -6.92 1.77
CA THR A 45 -7.25 -8.22 1.31
C THR A 45 -6.27 -8.11 0.15
N ALA A 46 -6.17 -6.94 -0.49
CA ALA A 46 -5.24 -6.72 -1.59
C ALA A 46 -3.81 -6.45 -1.09
N ASP A 47 -2.84 -7.16 -1.66
CA ASP A 47 -1.41 -7.09 -1.32
C ASP A 47 -0.63 -6.03 -2.12
N THR A 48 -1.34 -5.18 -2.86
CA THR A 48 -0.73 -4.07 -3.58
C THR A 48 -0.33 -2.94 -2.62
N PRO A 49 0.77 -2.23 -2.88
CA PRO A 49 1.18 -1.07 -2.09
C PRO A 49 0.05 -0.05 -1.93
N VAL A 50 -0.04 0.56 -0.75
CA VAL A 50 -1.06 1.57 -0.42
C VAL A 50 -0.51 2.60 0.55
N SER A 51 -0.92 3.87 0.40
CA SER A 51 -0.60 4.93 1.36
C SER A 51 -1.59 4.89 2.52
N VAL A 52 -1.09 4.96 3.76
CA VAL A 52 -1.89 4.80 4.98
C VAL A 52 -1.53 5.89 5.98
N ALA A 53 -2.54 6.55 6.53
CA ALA A 53 -2.40 7.53 7.59
C ALA A 53 -2.68 6.93 8.97
N GLY A 54 -1.87 7.28 9.97
CA GLY A 54 -2.08 6.82 11.35
C GLY A 54 -1.08 7.39 12.36
N LEU A 55 -1.14 6.85 13.59
CA LEU A 55 -0.14 7.07 14.63
C LEU A 55 0.98 6.04 14.46
N LEU A 56 2.21 6.50 14.22
CA LEU A 56 3.38 5.64 14.35
C LEU A 56 3.70 5.45 15.83
N TYR A 57 3.88 4.22 16.25
CA TYR A 57 4.13 3.85 17.65
C TYR A 57 5.17 2.74 17.71
N GLN A 58 6.15 2.86 18.59
CA GLN A 58 7.12 1.81 18.88
C GLN A 58 7.29 1.66 20.39
N ASP A 59 7.27 0.42 20.86
CA ASP A 59 7.68 0.03 22.21
C ASP A 59 8.60 -1.21 22.15
N SER A 60 8.88 -1.82 23.31
CA SER A 60 9.70 -3.03 23.41
C SER A 60 9.21 -4.25 22.61
N THR A 61 7.95 -4.24 22.18
CA THR A 61 7.33 -5.34 21.40
C THR A 61 7.42 -5.14 19.90
N GLY A 62 7.72 -3.92 19.43
CA GLY A 62 7.91 -3.62 18.01
C GLY A 62 7.22 -2.33 17.56
N THR A 63 7.21 -2.14 16.25
CA THR A 63 6.67 -0.94 15.60
C THR A 63 5.28 -1.21 15.04
N ARG A 64 4.34 -0.29 15.25
CA ARG A 64 2.95 -0.40 14.82
C ARG A 64 2.45 0.92 14.23
N LEU A 65 1.49 0.81 13.31
CA LEU A 65 0.65 1.91 12.87
C LEU A 65 -0.72 1.75 13.53
N CYS A 66 -1.12 2.72 14.35
CA CYS A 66 -2.35 2.67 15.15
C CYS A 66 -3.43 3.54 14.52
N GLY A 67 -4.65 3.00 14.45
CA GLY A 67 -5.82 3.72 13.95
C GLY A 67 -6.49 4.61 15.00
N ALA A 68 -6.23 4.36 16.28
CA ALA A 68 -6.74 5.14 17.39
C ALA A 68 -5.62 5.51 18.36
N VAL A 69 -5.65 6.76 18.82
CA VAL A 69 -4.79 7.27 19.89
C VAL A 69 -5.61 7.30 21.17
N MET A 70 -5.10 6.71 22.25
CA MET A 70 -5.72 6.89 23.57
C MET A 70 -5.05 8.07 24.27
N GLU A 71 -5.87 8.98 24.78
CA GLU A 71 -5.44 10.27 25.36
C GLU A 71 -4.79 10.10 26.75
N SER A 72 -3.63 9.44 26.80
CA SER A 72 -2.74 9.37 27.98
C SER A 72 -1.34 9.86 27.62
N PHE A 73 -0.48 10.03 28.63
CA PHE A 73 0.92 10.40 28.42
C PHE A 73 1.85 9.37 29.11
N PRO A 74 2.60 8.54 28.34
CA PRO A 74 2.70 8.52 26.87
C PRO A 74 1.42 8.06 26.17
N VAL A 75 1.30 8.40 24.89
CA VAL A 75 0.18 7.96 24.05
C VAL A 75 0.14 6.43 23.98
N GLN A 76 -1.05 5.84 23.93
CA GLN A 76 -1.20 4.39 23.75
C GLN A 76 -1.73 4.08 22.36
N CYS A 77 -1.23 2.98 21.79
CA CYS A 77 -1.68 2.42 20.52
C CYS A 77 -3.02 1.70 20.69
N GLY A 78 -4.13 2.38 20.36
CA GLY A 78 -5.45 1.78 20.33
C GLY A 78 -5.65 0.85 19.11
N LYS A 79 -6.59 -0.09 19.22
CA LYS A 79 -7.05 -0.89 18.07
C LYS A 79 -7.93 -0.04 17.12
N PRO A 80 -7.97 -0.38 15.82
CA PRO A 80 -7.15 -1.37 15.14
C PRO A 80 -5.70 -0.89 14.98
N TRP A 81 -4.77 -1.83 14.86
CA TRP A 81 -3.36 -1.55 14.60
C TRP A 81 -2.78 -2.53 13.58
N ALA A 82 -1.76 -2.08 12.86
CA ALA A 82 -0.99 -2.87 11.90
C ALA A 82 0.47 -2.95 12.36
N GLU A 83 1.04 -4.16 12.38
CA GLU A 83 2.46 -4.35 12.68
C GLU A 83 3.31 -3.94 11.47
N LEU A 84 4.34 -3.13 11.73
CA LEU A 84 5.25 -2.60 10.70
C LEU A 84 6.60 -3.30 10.76
N VAL A 85 7.14 -3.66 9.59
CA VAL A 85 8.47 -4.23 9.45
C VAL A 85 9.33 -3.41 8.49
N GLY A 86 10.65 -3.44 8.71
CA GLY A 86 11.62 -2.73 7.88
C GLY A 86 11.69 -1.21 8.12
N LEU A 87 10.94 -0.68 9.09
CA LEU A 87 10.99 0.73 9.48
C LEU A 87 11.96 0.94 10.64
N ASP A 88 12.95 1.80 10.43
CA ASP A 88 13.77 2.37 11.50
C ASP A 88 13.15 3.69 11.96
N ILE A 89 12.49 3.68 13.14
CA ILE A 89 11.76 4.86 13.64
C ILE A 89 12.69 6.02 13.97
N ASP A 90 13.97 5.76 14.27
CA ASP A 90 14.94 6.80 14.64
C ASP A 90 15.29 7.69 13.44
N THR A 91 15.02 7.21 12.22
CA THR A 91 15.15 7.99 10.98
C THR A 91 13.97 8.92 10.72
N ILE A 92 12.88 8.78 11.48
CA ILE A 92 11.66 9.58 11.30
C ILE A 92 11.76 10.86 12.10
N THR A 93 11.70 11.99 11.41
CA THR A 93 11.73 13.31 12.05
C THR A 93 10.44 13.61 12.80
N GLY A 94 10.51 14.38 13.88
CA GLY A 94 9.34 14.83 14.64
C GLY A 94 8.69 13.74 15.48
N THR A 95 9.42 12.69 15.83
CA THR A 95 9.01 11.71 16.83
C THR A 95 9.15 12.30 18.25
N THR A 96 8.33 11.80 19.16
CA THR A 96 8.45 12.04 20.60
C THR A 96 8.78 10.72 21.28
N THR A 97 9.67 10.74 22.27
CA THR A 97 10.02 9.55 23.06
C THR A 97 9.87 9.84 24.54
N ASP A 98 9.13 8.99 25.26
CA ASP A 98 9.00 9.01 26.72
C ASP A 98 8.74 7.60 27.25
N GLN A 99 9.28 7.28 28.43
CA GLN A 99 9.09 6.00 29.13
C GLN A 99 9.31 4.75 28.25
N GLY A 100 10.24 4.81 27.30
CA GLY A 100 10.56 3.70 26.38
C GLY A 100 9.57 3.50 25.23
N ILE A 101 8.69 4.47 25.00
CA ILE A 101 7.76 4.52 23.87
C ILE A 101 8.18 5.67 22.95
N THR A 102 8.29 5.40 21.66
CA THR A 102 8.51 6.42 20.62
C THR A 102 7.28 6.51 19.73
N TRP A 103 6.79 7.71 19.45
CA TRP A 103 5.60 7.89 18.62
C TRP A 103 5.63 9.15 17.75
N LYS A 104 4.82 9.13 16.69
CA LYS A 104 4.55 10.29 15.83
C LYS A 104 3.12 10.22 15.32
N GLU A 105 2.34 11.26 15.61
CA GLU A 105 0.97 11.39 15.12
C GLU A 105 0.95 11.80 13.64
N GLY A 106 -0.11 11.41 12.93
CA GLY A 106 -0.38 11.88 11.57
C GLY A 106 0.67 11.48 10.54
N VAL A 107 1.37 10.36 10.73
CA VAL A 107 2.28 9.87 9.68
C VAL A 107 1.50 9.35 8.49
N VAL A 108 2.09 9.50 7.31
CA VAL A 108 1.62 8.86 6.08
C VAL A 108 2.72 7.93 5.57
N LEU A 109 2.41 6.64 5.48
CA LEU A 109 3.36 5.60 5.08
C LEU A 109 2.85 4.87 3.84
N SER A 110 3.72 4.64 2.88
CA SER A 110 3.47 3.64 1.83
C SER A 110 3.84 2.27 2.37
N VAL A 111 2.86 1.35 2.42
CA VAL A 111 3.05 0.02 2.97
C VAL A 111 2.57 -1.07 2.02
N GLN A 112 3.12 -2.27 2.19
CA GLN A 112 2.69 -3.47 1.48
C GLN A 112 2.55 -4.65 2.44
N ARG A 113 1.47 -5.41 2.32
CA ARG A 113 1.24 -6.61 3.14
C ARG A 113 2.29 -7.67 2.81
N ALA A 114 2.90 -8.24 3.84
CA ALA A 114 3.79 -9.39 3.74
C ALA A 114 3.03 -10.70 4.01
N ASP A 115 3.61 -11.84 3.61
CA ASP A 115 2.97 -13.17 3.73
C ASP A 115 2.63 -13.57 5.17
N ASN A 116 3.34 -13.00 6.16
CA ASN A 116 3.10 -13.23 7.58
C ASN A 116 1.97 -12.36 8.17
N GLY A 117 1.33 -11.49 7.37
CA GLY A 117 0.27 -10.58 7.79
C GLY A 117 0.74 -9.23 8.34
N SER A 118 2.05 -9.01 8.50
CA SER A 118 2.64 -7.70 8.81
C SER A 118 2.70 -6.80 7.57
N PHE A 119 3.06 -5.54 7.75
CA PHE A 119 3.18 -4.57 6.65
C PHE A 119 4.61 -4.05 6.54
N THR A 120 5.23 -4.26 5.39
CA THR A 120 6.55 -3.69 5.07
C THR A 120 6.38 -2.22 4.71
N VAL A 121 7.16 -1.35 5.33
CA VAL A 121 7.19 0.08 4.97
C VAL A 121 8.08 0.25 3.74
N LEU A 122 7.50 0.76 2.66
CA LEU A 122 8.20 1.00 1.39
C LEU A 122 8.79 2.41 1.33
N SER A 123 8.04 3.38 1.86
CA SER A 123 8.49 4.76 1.99
C SER A 123 7.69 5.49 3.07
N THR A 124 8.32 6.50 3.65
CA THR A 124 7.66 7.47 4.53
C THR A 124 7.42 8.72 3.68
N GLU A 125 6.16 9.07 3.43
CA GLU A 125 5.89 10.32 2.71
C GLU A 125 6.33 11.47 3.62
N ALA A 126 7.12 12.40 3.08
CA ALA A 126 7.41 13.63 3.80
C ALA A 126 6.06 14.32 4.07
N PRO A 127 5.83 14.88 5.27
CA PRO A 127 4.68 15.77 5.46
C PRO A 127 4.78 16.84 4.36
N SER A 128 3.72 16.99 3.57
CA SER A 128 3.66 18.09 2.61
C SER A 128 3.76 19.37 3.42
N ASP A 129 4.91 20.04 3.35
CA ASP A 129 5.13 21.36 3.94
C ASP A 129 4.04 22.28 3.37
N TYR A 130 3.03 22.59 4.20
CA TYR A 130 1.97 23.57 3.91
C TYR A 130 2.25 24.85 4.67
#